data_AF-A0A7C5MID8-F1
#
_entry.id   AF-A0A7C5MID8-F1
#
_cell.length_a   1.000
_cell.length_b   1.000
_cell.length_c   1.000
_cell.angle_alpha   90.00
_cell.angle_beta   90.00
_cell.angle_gamma   90.00
#
_symmetry.space_group_name_H-M   'P 1'
#
loop_
_entity.id
_entity.type
_entity.pdbx_description
1 polymer ?
#
loop_
_entity_poly.entity_id
_entity_poly.type
_entity_poly.pdbx_seq_one_letter_code
_entity_poly.pdbx_strand_id
1 'polypeptide(L)' 'MFLLLLLAGVAVTVFVLSRSGILGGTSPERGVEPAPTPVDDALDIVRRRYAAGEITRDEYEALRHDLET' A
#
# COMPACT_ATOMS: atom_id res chain seq x y z
N MET A 1 17.06 -27.06 4.72
CA MET A 1 15.77 -27.08 5.45
C MET A 1 15.75 -26.05 6.58
N PHE A 2 16.72 -26.03 7.50
CA PHE A 2 16.79 -25.03 8.59
C PHE A 2 16.77 -23.57 8.10
N LEU A 3 17.57 -23.24 7.08
CA LEU A 3 17.63 -21.90 6.49
C LEU A 3 16.30 -21.46 5.85
N LEU A 4 15.55 -22.38 5.24
CA LEU A 4 14.24 -22.11 4.66
C LEU A 4 13.19 -21.80 5.74
N LEU A 5 13.22 -22.53 6.86
CA LEU A 5 12.31 -22.28 7.99
C LEU A 5 12.61 -20.94 8.66
N LEU A 6 13.89 -20.57 8.76
CA LEU A 6 14.30 -19.27 9.29
C LEU A 6 13.80 -18.14 8.38
N LEU A 7 13.99 -18.26 7.07
CA LEU A 7 13.51 -17.29 6.08
C LEU A 7 11.99 -17.14 6.10
N ALA A 8 11.25 -18.26 6.18
CA ALA A 8 9.80 -18.25 6.27
C ALA A 8 9.30 -17.58 7.57
N GLY A 9 9.96 -17.85 8.70
CA GLY A 9 9.64 -17.22 9.98
C GLY A 9 9.81 -15.70 9.91
N VAL A 10 10.94 -15.23 9.40
CA VAL A 10 11.21 -13.80 9.22
C VAL A 10 10.19 -13.15 8.28
N ALA A 11 9.85 -13.79 7.17
CA ALA A 11 8.86 -13.28 6.23
C ALA A 11 7.46 -13.13 6.87
N VAL A 12 7.02 -14.11 7.65
CA VAL A 12 5.73 -14.05 8.38
C VAL A 12 5.75 -12.95 9.43
N THR A 13 6.84 -12.83 10.19
CA THR A 13 7.00 -11.76 11.19
C THR A 13 6.94 -10.39 10.54
N VAL A 14 7.68 -10.18 9.45
CA VAL A 14 7.65 -8.92 8.69
C VAL A 14 6.25 -8.67 8.11
N PHE A 15 5.59 -9.67 7.54
CA PHE A 15 4.24 -9.53 7.00
C PHE A 15 3.20 -9.12 8.05
N VAL A 16 3.24 -9.75 9.23
CA VAL A 16 2.35 -9.40 10.35
C VAL A 16 2.65 -8.00 10.87
N LEU A 17 3.92 -7.63 11.05
CA LEU A 17 4.32 -6.31 11.52
C LEU A 17 3.97 -5.20 10.51
N SER A 18 4.12 -5.45 9.21
CA SER A 18 3.70 -4.53 8.14
C SER A 18 2.18 -4.34 8.12
N ARG A 19 1.40 -5.38 8.43
CA ARG A 19 -0.06 -5.30 8.48
C ARG A 19 -0.59 -4.63 9.75
N SER A 20 0.14 -4.71 10.87
CA SER A 20 -0.31 -4.17 12.14
C SER A 20 -0.20 -2.64 12.27
N GLY A 21 0.37 -1.93 11.29
CA GLY A 21 0.48 -0.46 11.34
C GLY A 21 1.42 0.07 12.44
N ILE A 22 2.11 -0.82 13.17
CA ILE A 22 2.98 -0.47 14.31
C ILE A 22 4.30 0.16 13.84
N LEU A 23 4.72 -0.09 12.60
CA LEU A 23 5.86 0.60 11.98
C LEU A 23 5.46 1.82 11.12
N GLY A 24 4.16 2.12 10.99
CA GLY A 24 3.65 3.29 10.28
C GLY A 24 3.69 4.57 11.13
N GLY A 25 4.77 4.77 11.88
CA GLY A 25 4.95 5.87 12.82
C GLY A 25 5.55 7.11 12.17
N THR A 26 4.93 7.62 11.11
CA THR A 26 4.88 9.06 10.79
C THR A 26 3.67 9.27 9.88
N SER A 27 2.46 9.34 10.44
CA SER A 27 1.47 10.24 9.84
C SER A 27 2.14 11.60 9.79
N PRO A 28 2.40 12.19 8.61
CA PRO A 28 2.77 13.60 8.58
C PRO A 28 1.65 14.34 9.29
N GLU A 29 2.02 15.30 10.11
CA GLU A 29 1.08 16.20 10.73
C GLU A 29 0.01 16.59 9.71
N ARG A 30 -1.24 16.25 10.00
CA ARG A 30 -2.41 16.73 9.28
C ARG A 30 -2.53 18.23 9.59
N GLY A 31 -1.57 19.02 9.13
CA GLY A 31 -1.74 20.45 8.95
C GLY A 31 -2.81 20.56 7.88
N VAL A 32 -4.01 20.98 8.27
CA VAL A 32 -5.23 21.18 7.47
C VAL A 32 -4.95 21.09 5.96
N GLU A 33 -4.86 19.85 5.48
CA GLU A 33 -4.72 19.59 4.05
C GLU A 33 -6.14 19.83 3.50
N PRO A 34 -6.30 20.59 2.41
CA PRO A 34 -7.61 20.74 1.78
C PRO A 34 -8.21 19.34 1.62
N ALA A 35 -9.49 19.19 1.96
CA ALA A 35 -10.16 17.90 1.92
C ALA A 35 -9.82 17.20 0.59
N PRO A 36 -9.24 15.98 0.62
CA PRO A 36 -8.78 15.32 -0.57
C PRO A 36 -9.92 15.28 -1.58
N THR A 37 -9.62 15.64 -2.82
CA THR A 37 -10.64 15.61 -3.85
C THR A 37 -11.00 14.14 -4.11
N PRO A 38 -12.23 13.84 -4.57
CA PRO A 38 -12.63 12.45 -4.84
C PRO A 38 -11.67 11.70 -5.78
N VAL A 39 -10.91 12.42 -6.60
CA VAL A 39 -9.90 11.89 -7.51
C VAL A 39 -8.64 11.45 -6.75
N ASP A 40 -8.17 12.25 -5.79
CA ASP A 40 -7.03 11.90 -4.93
C ASP A 40 -7.32 10.62 -4.14
N ASP A 41 -8.54 10.50 -3.60
CA ASP A 41 -9.01 9.31 -2.89
C ASP A 41 -9.03 8.06 -3.81
N ALA A 42 -9.48 8.21 -5.06
CA ALA A 42 -9.53 7.11 -6.02
C ALA A 42 -8.12 6.62 -6.39
N LEU A 43 -7.18 7.54 -6.65
CA LEU A 43 -5.78 7.20 -6.96
C LEU A 43 -5.10 6.49 -5.78
N ASP A 44 -5.37 6.92 -4.55
CA ASP A 44 -4.82 6.29 -3.35
C ASP A 44 -5.36 4.88 -3.11
N ILE A 45 -6.64 4.64 -3.41
CA ILE A 45 -7.23 3.29 -3.37
C ILE A 45 -6.54 2.39 -4.40
N VAL A 46 -6.38 2.85 -5.63
CA VAL A 46 -5.75 2.09 -6.72
C VAL A 46 -4.29 1.77 -6.40
N ARG A 47 -3.53 2.75 -5.88
CA ARG A 47 -2.14 2.55 -5.43
C ARG A 47 -2.04 1.51 -4.32
N ARG A 48 -2.96 1.54 -3.35
CA ARG A 48 -2.99 0.58 -2.24
C ARG A 48 -3.24 -0.85 -2.72
N ARG A 49 -4.17 -1.03 -3.65
CA ARG A 49 -4.47 -2.35 -4.25
C ARG A 49 -3.29 -2.91 -5.02
N TYR A 50 -2.59 -2.06 -5.79
CA TYR A 50 -1.37 -2.47 -6.49
C TYR A 50 -0.26 -2.88 -5.52
N ALA A 51 -0.03 -2.10 -4.46
CA ALA A 51 0.96 -2.43 -3.42
C ALA A 51 0.60 -3.71 -2.65
N ALA A 52 -0.70 -4.00 -2.49
CA ALA A 52 -1.19 -5.23 -1.92
C ALA A 52 -1.11 -6.43 -2.88
N GLY A 53 -0.85 -6.19 -4.17
CA GLY A 53 -0.85 -7.22 -5.22
C GLY A 53 -2.24 -7.70 -5.63
N GLU A 54 -3.29 -6.94 -5.29
CA GLU A 54 -4.69 -7.23 -5.68
C GLU A 54 -4.96 -6.93 -7.14
N ILE A 55 -4.16 -6.05 -7.75
CA ILE A 55 -4.21 -5.71 -9.17
C ILE A 55 -2.81 -5.80 -9.76
N THR A 56 -2.76 -6.13 -11.05
CA THR A 56 -1.53 -6.16 -11.84
C THR A 56 -1.04 -4.76 -12.19
N ARG A 57 0.19 -4.67 -12.71
CA ARG A 57 0.77 -3.41 -13.17
C ARG A 57 -0.05 -2.79 -14.32
N ASP A 58 -0.50 -3.62 -15.26
CA ASP A 58 -1.23 -3.16 -16.43
C ASP A 58 -2.60 -2.57 -16.02
N GLU A 59 -3.28 -3.20 -15.05
CA GLU A 59 -4.53 -2.69 -14.47
C GLU A 59 -4.31 -1.39 -13.69
N TYR A 60 -3.22 -1.29 -12.93
CA TYR A 60 -2.86 -0.06 -12.22
C TYR A 60 -2.64 1.11 -13.19
N GLU A 61 -1.89 0.89 -14.28
CA GLU A 61 -1.58 1.92 -15.27
C GLU A 61 -2.83 2.38 -16.02
N ALA A 62 -3.73 1.46 -16.38
CA ALA A 62 -5.01 1.81 -17.00
C ALA A 62 -5.89 2.66 -16.08
N LEU A 63 -6.12 2.20 -14.84
CA LEU A 63 -6.95 2.92 -13.86
C LEU A 63 -6.35 4.28 -13.49
N ARG A 64 -5.02 4.36 -13.38
CA ARG A 64 -4.35 5.63 -13.12
C ARG A 64 -4.59 6.62 -14.25
N HIS A 65 -4.46 6.19 -15.50
CA HIS A 65 -4.64 7.07 -16.65
C HIS A 65 -6.08 7.58 -16.75
N ASP A 66 -7.06 6.72 -16.48
CA ASP A 66 -8.49 7.06 -16.46
C ASP A 66 -8.82 8.10 -15.38
N LEU A 67 -8.16 8.04 -14.23
CA LEU A 67 -8.39 8.96 -13.10
C LEU A 67 -7.68 10.31 -13.26
N GLU A 68 -6.64 10.39 -14.10
CA GLU A 68 -5.91 11.62 -14.40
C GLU A 68 -6.52 12.43 -15.57
N THR A 69 -7.52 11.88 -16.27
CA THR A 69 -8.19 12.49 -17.45
C THR A 69 -9.45 13.26 -17.07
#